data_AF-A0A378PPG5-F1
#
_entry.id   AF-A0A378PPG5-F1
#
_cell.length_a   1.000
_cell.length_b   1.000
_cell.length_c   1.000
_cell.angle_alpha   90.00
_cell.angle_beta   90.00
_cell.angle_gamma   90.00
#
_symmetry.space_group_name_H-M   'P 1'
#
loop_
_entity.id
_entity.type
_entity.pdbx_description
1 polymer ?
#
loop_
_entity_poly.entity_id
_entity_poly.type
_entity_poly.pdbx_seq_one_letter_code
_entity_poly.pdbx_strand_id
1 'polypeptide(L)'
;MIILLIVLILSGFLSLQIGFMIILDCSFLFFPTTEGKIIEKHIGSRNLSNIDTIMDNWYFLFVTYEYKVQEVTYTSSKLNLFNDVMRRNLSDVESLAKKELVTVYYFPYQPSISAIYPLKWNKLIPLTVFIVSSFIFIILSNSLL
;
A
#
# COMPACT_ATOMS: atom_id res chain seq x y z
N MET A 1 11.51 33.17 -6.89
CA MET A 1 12.68 32.50 -6.27
C MET A 1 12.31 31.75 -4.99
N ILE A 2 11.75 32.40 -3.95
CA ILE A 2 11.38 31.73 -2.68
C ILE A 2 10.37 30.58 -2.87
N ILE A 3 9.33 30.78 -3.68
CA ILE A 3 8.32 29.73 -3.96
C ILE A 3 8.97 28.52 -4.64
N LEU A 4 9.89 28.73 -5.57
CA LEU A 4 10.59 27.63 -6.26
C LEU A 4 11.45 26.80 -5.29
N LEU A 5 12.13 27.46 -4.35
CA LEU A 5 12.93 26.80 -3.32
C LEU A 5 12.05 25.95 -2.39
N ILE A 6 10.88 26.47 -1.99
CA ILE A 6 9.92 25.72 -1.16
C ILE A 6 9.43 24.47 -1.90
N VAL A 7 9.06 24.60 -3.17
CA VAL A 7 8.62 23.47 -3.99
C VAL A 7 9.74 22.43 -4.15
N LEU A 8 10.99 22.87 -4.34
CA LEU A 8 12.14 21.97 -4.42
C LEU A 8 12.31 21.16 -3.12
N ILE A 9 12.32 21.82 -1.96
CA ILE A 9 12.47 21.15 -0.65
C ILE A 9 11.33 20.15 -0.42
N LEU A 10 10.09 20.55 -0.67
CA LEU A 10 8.92 19.68 -0.50
C LEU A 10 8.96 18.47 -1.43
N SER A 11 9.34 18.66 -2.70
CA SER A 11 9.46 17.56 -3.67
C SER A 11 10.56 16.56 -3.30
N GLY A 12 11.69 17.04 -2.78
CA GLY A 12 12.78 16.20 -2.31
C GLY A 12 12.37 15.38 -1.07
N PHE A 13 11.75 16.03 -0.08
CA PHE A 13 11.24 15.35 1.11
C PHE A 13 10.20 14.28 0.78
N LEU A 14 9.24 14.60 -0.10
CA LEU A 14 8.20 13.67 -0.53
C LEU A 14 8.79 12.47 -1.27
N SER A 15 9.78 12.69 -2.15
CA SER A 15 10.47 11.62 -2.88
C SER A 15 11.20 10.68 -1.92
N LEU A 16 11.94 11.23 -0.95
CA LEU A 16 12.63 10.44 0.08
C LEU A 16 11.64 9.62 0.92
N GLN A 17 10.55 10.23 1.37
CA GLN A 17 9.54 9.56 2.19
C GLN A 17 8.88 8.39 1.45
N ILE A 18 8.47 8.60 0.19
CA ILE A 18 7.83 7.56 -0.62
C ILE A 18 8.83 6.45 -0.97
N GLY A 19 10.06 6.81 -1.34
CA GLY A 19 11.12 5.84 -1.61
C GLY A 19 11.40 4.97 -0.38
N PHE A 20 11.50 5.59 0.80
CA PHE A 20 11.67 4.86 2.06
C PHE A 20 10.48 3.93 2.35
N MET A 21 9.24 4.38 2.16
CA MET A 21 8.04 3.55 2.33
C MET A 21 8.03 2.34 1.37
N ILE A 22 8.42 2.53 0.11
CA ILE A 22 8.54 1.45 -0.88
C ILE A 22 9.59 0.43 -0.44
N ILE A 23 10.75 0.90 0.05
CA ILE A 23 11.82 0.01 0.53
C ILE A 23 11.36 -0.76 1.77
N LEU A 24 10.71 -0.07 2.72
CA LEU A 24 10.16 -0.68 3.92
C LEU A 24 9.10 -1.73 3.56
N ASP A 25 8.20 -1.43 2.62
CA ASP A 25 7.17 -2.38 2.18
C ASP A 25 7.77 -3.58 1.45
N CYS A 26 8.88 -3.41 0.74
CA CYS A 26 9.61 -4.54 0.13
C CYS A 26 10.34 -5.37 1.19
N SER A 27 10.82 -4.76 2.27
CA SER A 27 11.58 -5.47 3.30
C SER A 27 10.72 -6.48 4.06
N PHE A 28 9.42 -6.23 4.19
CA PHE A 28 8.46 -7.16 4.78
C PHE A 28 8.41 -8.52 4.08
N LEU A 29 8.73 -8.59 2.78
CA LEU A 29 8.78 -9.86 2.04
C LEU A 29 9.89 -10.80 2.55
N PHE A 30 10.86 -10.28 3.30
CA PHE A 30 11.95 -11.05 3.90
C PHE A 30 11.72 -11.35 5.39
N PHE A 31 10.62 -10.88 5.97
CA PHE A 31 10.33 -11.10 7.38
C PHE A 31 9.71 -12.48 7.63
N PRO A 32 9.77 -12.97 8.88
CA PRO A 32 9.12 -14.21 9.26
C PRO A 32 7.62 -14.19 8.93
N THR A 33 7.12 -15.36 8.54
CA THR A 33 5.71 -15.56 8.22
C THR A 33 5.05 -16.50 9.21
N THR A 34 3.80 -16.22 9.53
CA THR A 34 2.91 -17.15 10.25
C THR A 34 1.60 -17.31 9.49
N GLU A 35 0.83 -18.32 9.83
CA GLU A 35 -0.53 -18.49 9.32
C GLU A 35 -1.49 -17.60 10.11
N GLY A 36 -2.37 -16.92 9.39
CA GLY A 36 -3.44 -16.11 9.95
C GLY A 36 -4.80 -16.55 9.42
N LYS A 37 -5.84 -16.30 10.22
CA LYS A 37 -7.23 -16.54 9.89
C LYS A 37 -7.94 -15.22 9.66
N ILE A 38 -8.67 -15.11 8.54
CA ILE A 38 -9.55 -13.97 8.29
C ILE A 38 -10.77 -14.08 9.20
N ILE A 39 -11.01 -13.05 10.00
CA ILE A 39 -12.15 -12.96 10.92
C ILE A 39 -13.24 -12.03 10.41
N GLU A 40 -12.86 -11.04 9.59
CA GLU A 40 -13.80 -10.10 8.99
C GLU A 40 -13.35 -9.76 7.57
N LYS A 41 -14.32 -9.59 6.67
CA LYS A 41 -14.08 -9.14 5.30
C LYS A 41 -15.23 -8.29 4.81
N HIS A 42 -14.90 -7.18 4.16
CA HIS A 42 -15.86 -6.27 3.56
C HIS A 42 -15.35 -5.81 2.19
N ILE A 43 -16.23 -5.84 1.19
CA ILE A 43 -15.93 -5.33 -0.14
C ILE A 43 -16.68 -4.02 -0.33
N GLY A 44 -15.95 -2.92 -0.43
CA GLY A 44 -16.49 -1.62 -0.80
C GLY A 44 -16.44 -1.41 -2.32
N SER A 45 -17.28 -0.54 -2.84
CA SER A 45 -17.13 -0.02 -4.20
C SER A 45 -17.25 1.50 -4.22
N ARG A 46 -16.46 2.16 -5.05
CA ARG A 46 -16.57 3.59 -5.34
C ARG A 46 -16.67 3.75 -6.84
N ASN A 47 -17.74 4.39 -7.28
CA ASN A 47 -17.92 4.78 -8.66
C ASN A 47 -17.25 6.15 -8.86
N LEU A 48 -16.23 6.23 -9.73
CA LEU A 48 -15.51 7.47 -10.03
C LEU A 48 -16.04 8.19 -11.29
N SER A 49 -17.27 7.86 -11.72
CA SER A 49 -17.90 8.25 -13.00
C SER A 49 -18.28 9.74 -13.17
N ASN A 50 -17.66 10.70 -12.47
CA ASN A 50 -17.91 12.12 -12.73
C ASN A 50 -17.16 12.66 -13.98
N ILE A 51 -16.61 11.78 -14.83
CA ILE A 51 -16.00 12.12 -16.12
C ILE A 51 -16.59 11.15 -17.16
N ASP A 52 -17.44 11.69 -18.04
CA ASP A 52 -18.44 11.04 -18.91
C ASP A 52 -17.97 9.97 -19.92
N THR A 53 -16.83 9.31 -19.75
CA THR A 53 -16.32 8.36 -20.78
C THR A 53 -15.87 7.00 -20.30
N ILE A 54 -15.76 6.72 -18.99
CA ILE A 54 -15.38 5.37 -18.51
C ILE A 54 -16.11 5.05 -17.21
N MET A 55 -16.94 4.00 -17.20
CA MET A 55 -17.43 3.39 -15.95
C MET A 55 -16.28 2.67 -15.24
N ASP A 56 -15.40 3.44 -14.59
CA ASP A 56 -14.35 2.92 -13.72
C ASP A 56 -14.94 2.70 -12.31
N ASN A 57 -15.63 1.58 -12.13
CA ASN A 57 -15.95 1.08 -10.80
C ASN A 57 -14.66 0.57 -10.15
N TRP A 58 -14.33 1.09 -8.98
CA TRP A 58 -13.22 0.57 -8.20
C TRP A 58 -13.74 -0.15 -6.97
N TYR A 59 -13.19 -1.32 -6.73
CA TYR A 59 -13.53 -2.20 -5.62
C TYR A 59 -12.39 -2.21 -4.59
N PHE A 60 -12.77 -2.16 -3.33
CA PHE A 60 -11.88 -2.09 -2.17
C PHE A 60 -12.09 -3.34 -1.32
N LEU A 61 -11.01 -4.00 -0.95
CA LEU A 61 -11.05 -5.10 0.00
C LEU A 61 -10.61 -4.61 1.37
N PHE A 62 -11.47 -4.76 2.36
CA PHE A 62 -11.13 -4.62 3.77
C PHE A 62 -11.12 -6.02 4.38
N VAL A 63 -10.03 -6.38 5.05
CA VAL A 63 -9.89 -7.68 5.72
C VAL A 63 -9.30 -7.43 7.09
N THR A 64 -9.93 -8.02 8.10
CA THR A 64 -9.37 -8.15 9.44
C THR A 64 -8.98 -9.60 9.65
N TYR A 65 -7.75 -9.83 10.09
CA TYR A 65 -7.21 -11.16 10.31
C TYR A 65 -6.57 -11.29 11.70
N GLU A 66 -6.67 -12.49 12.24
CA GLU A 66 -6.06 -12.92 13.48
C GLU A 66 -4.88 -13.85 13.20
N TYR A 67 -3.81 -13.75 13.96
CA TYR A 67 -2.63 -14.60 13.80
C TYR A 67 -1.92 -14.80 15.13
N LYS A 68 -1.13 -15.87 15.22
CA LYS A 68 -0.47 -16.27 16.46
C LYS A 68 1.04 -16.25 16.30
N VAL A 69 1.73 -15.61 17.24
CA VAL A 69 3.19 -15.56 17.34
C VAL A 69 3.57 -15.79 18.80
N GLN A 70 4.42 -16.79 19.07
CA GLN A 70 4.89 -17.11 20.43
C GLN A 70 3.76 -17.24 21.46
N GLU A 71 2.71 -17.96 21.08
CA GLU A 71 1.50 -18.18 21.89
C GLU A 71 0.59 -16.96 22.11
N VAL A 72 1.00 -15.77 21.66
CA VAL A 72 0.20 -14.55 21.73
C VAL A 72 -0.59 -14.37 20.43
N THR A 73 -1.88 -14.10 20.57
CA THR A 73 -2.78 -13.77 19.47
C THR A 73 -2.75 -12.27 19.17
N TYR A 74 -2.62 -11.93 17.90
CA TYR A 74 -2.65 -10.56 17.39
C TYR A 74 -3.73 -10.42 16.33
N THR A 75 -4.23 -9.18 16.18
CA THR A 75 -5.21 -8.83 15.16
C THR A 75 -4.68 -7.65 14.35
N SER A 76 -4.85 -7.69 13.04
CA SER A 76 -4.49 -6.60 12.14
C SER A 76 -5.43 -6.55 10.94
N SER A 77 -5.49 -5.39 10.29
CA SER A 77 -6.25 -5.17 9.06
C SER A 77 -5.37 -4.73 7.88
N LYS A 78 -4.04 -4.75 8.08
CA LYS A 78 -3.09 -4.26 7.08
C LYS A 78 -2.91 -5.25 5.93
N LEU A 79 -3.21 -4.80 4.72
CA LEU A 79 -2.99 -5.61 3.50
C LEU A 79 -1.57 -5.43 2.93
N ASN A 80 -1.04 -4.23 3.05
CA ASN A 80 0.34 -3.81 2.76
C ASN A 80 0.60 -2.53 3.60
N LEU A 81 1.80 -1.94 3.54
CA LEU A 81 2.08 -0.70 4.28
C LEU A 81 1.33 0.53 3.78
N PHE A 82 0.81 0.49 2.55
CA PHE A 82 -0.03 1.54 1.98
C PHE A 82 -1.53 1.33 2.27
N ASN A 83 -1.89 0.22 2.91
CA ASN A 83 -3.23 -0.21 3.27
C ASN A 83 -4.26 -0.29 2.11
N ASP A 84 -3.80 -0.24 0.86
CA ASP A 84 -4.69 -0.12 -0.29
C ASP A 84 -4.65 -1.38 -1.16
N VAL A 85 -5.80 -2.05 -1.21
CA VAL A 85 -6.15 -3.02 -2.25
C VAL A 85 -7.32 -2.45 -3.03
N MET A 86 -6.98 -1.75 -4.11
CA MET A 86 -7.93 -1.22 -5.07
C MET A 86 -7.83 -2.02 -6.37
N ARG A 87 -8.96 -2.50 -6.90
CA ARG A 87 -9.03 -3.22 -8.18
C ARG A 87 -10.19 -2.70 -9.01
N ARG A 88 -10.00 -2.66 -10.33
CA ARG A 88 -11.08 -2.37 -11.28
C ARG A 88 -11.98 -3.58 -11.51
N ASN A 89 -11.43 -4.78 -11.38
CA ASN A 89 -12.17 -6.01 -11.56
C ASN A 89 -12.66 -6.56 -10.22
N LEU A 90 -13.98 -6.76 -10.09
CA LEU A 90 -14.62 -7.32 -8.90
C LEU A 90 -14.15 -8.76 -8.64
N SER A 91 -13.95 -9.57 -9.69
CA SER A 91 -13.57 -10.98 -9.53
C SER A 91 -12.23 -11.15 -8.81
N ASP A 92 -11.30 -10.22 -9.01
CA ASP A 92 -10.00 -10.23 -8.34
C ASP A 92 -10.18 -10.06 -6.83
N VAL A 93 -11.07 -9.15 -6.42
CA VAL A 93 -11.35 -8.88 -5.01
C VAL A 93 -12.11 -10.04 -4.37
N GLU A 94 -13.11 -10.58 -5.06
CA GLU A 94 -13.90 -11.71 -4.58
C GLU A 94 -13.04 -12.98 -4.39
N SER A 95 -12.10 -13.24 -5.30
CA SER A 95 -11.19 -14.39 -5.18
C SER A 95 -10.38 -14.37 -3.88
N LEU A 96 -10.05 -13.18 -3.39
CA LEU A 96 -9.29 -12.98 -2.15
C LEU A 96 -10.19 -13.04 -0.93
N ALA A 97 -11.39 -12.46 -1.03
CA ALA A 97 -12.40 -12.54 0.01
C ALA A 97 -12.84 -14.00 0.25
N LYS A 98 -12.67 -14.91 -0.71
CA LYS A 98 -12.95 -16.34 -0.52
C LYS A 98 -11.90 -17.07 0.32
N LYS A 99 -10.70 -16.51 0.51
CA LYS A 99 -9.69 -17.14 1.37
C LYS A 99 -10.09 -16.99 2.83
N GLU A 100 -9.97 -18.07 3.60
CA GLU A 100 -10.13 -18.04 5.06
C GLU A 100 -8.78 -17.97 5.78
N LEU A 101 -7.74 -18.50 5.14
CA LEU A 101 -6.36 -18.55 5.65
C LEU A 101 -5.46 -17.68 4.79
N VAL A 102 -4.55 -16.96 5.45
CA VAL A 102 -3.62 -16.02 4.84
C VAL A 102 -2.23 -16.16 5.44
N THR A 103 -1.21 -15.91 4.62
CA THR A 103 0.16 -15.80 5.11
C THR A 103 0.37 -14.40 5.65
N VAL A 104 0.74 -14.31 6.92
CA VAL A 104 0.97 -13.05 7.63
C VAL A 104 2.45 -12.83 7.79
N TYR A 105 2.97 -11.76 7.21
CA TYR A 105 4.32 -11.25 7.45
C TYR A 105 4.27 -10.35 8.67
N TYR A 106 5.16 -10.56 9.64
CA TYR A 106 5.18 -9.76 10.87
C TYR A 106 6.58 -9.28 11.22
N PHE A 107 6.64 -8.14 11.92
CA PHE A 107 7.93 -7.60 12.37
C PHE A 107 8.46 -8.45 13.55
N PRO A 108 9.69 -9.01 13.45
CA PRO A 108 10.18 -9.99 14.42
C PRO A 108 10.32 -9.43 15.85
N TYR A 109 10.66 -8.15 15.98
CA TYR A 109 10.82 -7.49 17.29
C TYR A 109 9.54 -6.83 17.81
N GLN A 110 8.49 -6.72 16.98
CA GLN A 110 7.22 -6.12 17.32
C GLN A 110 6.09 -6.81 16.52
N PRO A 111 5.67 -8.02 16.93
CA PRO A 111 4.76 -8.84 16.14
C PRO A 111 3.38 -8.23 15.89
N SER A 112 2.99 -7.17 16.62
CA SER A 112 1.76 -6.42 16.37
C SER A 112 1.78 -5.65 15.04
N ILE A 113 2.94 -5.44 14.44
CA ILE A 113 3.07 -4.88 13.08
C ILE A 113 3.11 -6.04 12.10
N SER A 114 2.07 -6.15 11.26
CA SER A 114 1.98 -7.21 10.25
C SER A 114 1.30 -6.76 8.95
N ALA A 115 1.43 -7.56 7.89
CA ALA A 115 0.72 -7.41 6.62
C ALA A 115 0.53 -8.77 5.92
N ILE A 116 -0.53 -8.93 5.12
CA ILE A 116 -0.89 -10.21 4.45
C ILE A 116 -0.66 -10.27 2.93
N TYR A 117 -0.15 -9.19 2.31
CA TYR A 117 0.15 -9.05 0.87
C TYR A 117 -0.71 -9.93 -0.06
N PRO A 118 -2.05 -9.84 0.00
CA PRO A 118 -2.94 -10.82 -0.62
C PRO A 118 -2.92 -10.73 -2.16
N LEU A 119 -2.34 -9.65 -2.69
CA LEU A 119 -2.27 -9.34 -4.11
C LEU A 119 -0.85 -9.00 -4.50
N LYS A 120 -0.51 -9.27 -5.77
CA LYS A 120 0.62 -8.63 -6.45
C LYS A 120 0.52 -7.12 -6.16
N TRP A 121 1.52 -6.62 -5.43
CA TRP A 121 1.71 -5.24 -5.03
C TRP A 121 1.25 -4.29 -6.12
N ASN A 122 0.27 -3.42 -5.84
CA ASN A 122 -0.11 -2.39 -6.81
C ASN A 122 0.89 -1.22 -6.72
N LYS A 123 2.12 -1.45 -7.19
CA LYS A 123 3.23 -0.46 -7.21
C LYS A 123 2.88 0.81 -7.95
N LEU A 124 1.87 0.77 -8.81
CA LEU A 124 1.57 1.86 -9.75
C LEU A 124 1.48 3.20 -9.04
N ILE A 125 0.64 3.37 -8.03
CA ILE A 125 0.45 4.71 -7.43
C ILE A 125 1.73 5.19 -6.70
N PRO A 126 2.32 4.46 -5.72
CA PRO A 126 3.52 4.92 -5.04
C PRO A 126 4.71 5.16 -5.99
N LEU A 127 4.89 4.28 -6.98
CA LEU A 127 5.97 4.39 -7.96
C LEU A 127 5.76 5.59 -8.89
N THR A 128 4.52 5.82 -9.35
CA THR A 128 4.23 6.98 -10.22
C THR A 128 4.44 8.28 -9.47
N VAL A 129 4.00 8.37 -8.21
CA VAL A 129 4.25 9.56 -7.37
C VAL A 129 5.74 9.76 -7.15
N PHE A 130 6.51 8.70 -6.85
CA PHE A 130 7.96 8.78 -6.70
C PHE A 130 8.67 9.24 -7.98
N ILE A 131 8.27 8.74 -9.15
CA ILE A 131 8.83 9.15 -10.44
C ILE A 131 8.54 10.63 -10.72
N VAL A 132 7.29 11.06 -10.57
CA VAL A 132 6.87 12.44 -10.83
C VAL A 132 7.58 13.40 -9.86
N SER A 133 7.64 13.06 -8.57
CA SER A 133 8.30 13.91 -7.56
C SER A 133 9.82 14.01 -7.80
N SER A 134 10.46 12.91 -8.19
CA SER A 134 11.88 12.88 -8.54
C SER A 134 12.17 13.69 -9.80
N PHE A 135 11.29 13.62 -10.81
CA PHE A 135 11.43 14.38 -12.04
C PHE A 135 11.27 15.90 -11.81
N ILE A 136 10.28 16.30 -11.02
CA ILE A 136 10.09 17.70 -10.60
C ILE A 136 11.34 18.20 -9.86
N PHE A 137 11.87 17.40 -8.93
CA PHE A 137 13.06 17.73 -8.17
C PHE A 137 14.28 17.99 -9.08
N ILE A 138 14.53 17.11 -10.07
CA ILE A 138 15.65 17.23 -11.01
C ILE A 138 15.52 18.46 -11.91
N ILE A 139 14.31 18.75 -12.42
CA ILE A 139 14.09 19.95 -13.25
C ILE A 139 14.34 21.20 -12.43
N LEU A 140 13.76 21.26 -11.23
CA LEU A 140 13.89 22.44 -10.38
C LEU A 140 15.33 22.65 -9.92
N SER A 141 16.07 21.58 -9.59
CA SER A 141 17.48 21.68 -9.21
C SER A 141 18.34 22.22 -10.35
N ASN A 142 18.08 21.79 -11.59
CA ASN A 142 18.81 22.27 -12.77
C ASN A 142 18.44 23.71 -13.17
N SER A 143 17.23 24.19 -12.81
CA SER A 143 16.79 25.57 -13.09
C SER A 143 17.26 26.61 -12.07
N LEU A 144 17.73 26.15 -10.91
CA LEU A 144 18.25 26.97 -9.80
C LEU A 144 19.79 27.06 -9.77
N LEU A 145 20.46 26.25 -10.58
CA LEU A 145 21.90 26.28 -10.88
C LEU A 145 22.18 27.23 -12.06
#